data_AF-A0AAN7W7X0-F1
#
_entry.id   AF-A0AAN7W7X0-F1
#
_cell.length_a   1.000
_cell.length_b   1.000
_cell.length_c   1.000
_cell.angle_alpha   90.00
_cell.angle_beta   90.00
_cell.angle_gamma   90.00
#
_symmetry.space_group_name_H-M   'P 1'
#
loop_
_entity.id
_entity.type
_entity.pdbx_description
1 polymer ?
#
loop_
_entity_poly.entity_id
_entity_poly.type
_entity_poly.pdbx_seq_one_letter_code
_entity_poly.pdbx_strand_id
1 'polypeptide(L)'
;MAHANRIEQLEDLRNVETNADFYKKLAAGKIAVNGSVSPNGSAQPYYIPVPITLKAQLGNPTALALGAFATTLTTLSFALIGWRGVSITNAFIGDFFGVAGIGMLITAQWEIVLGNTYAYTVLSAFGLFYAGFGFIITPSFGVAAAYGGADSVEYNNAVGFFVLMWSVFNLLFLIGSLPLNLVYIGIFLTVQLAFTLVSASYFLTMDGKASQAKAVKVTAGAFAFASGMLGYYAVANLMCSEALNFSFPVGDTSRYFRKRSETV
;
A
#
# COMPACT_ATOMS: atom_id res chain seq x y z
N MET A 1 -10.26 -1.97 51.25
CA MET A 1 -9.01 -1.60 50.56
C MET A 1 -8.78 -2.31 49.21
N ALA A 2 -9.74 -3.06 48.64
CA ALA A 2 -9.54 -3.81 47.39
C ALA A 2 -9.92 -3.05 46.09
N HIS A 3 -10.72 -1.98 46.18
CA HIS A 3 -11.20 -1.24 45.00
C HIS A 3 -10.25 -0.12 44.54
N ALA A 4 -9.43 0.45 45.44
CA ALA A 4 -8.49 1.52 45.10
C ALA A 4 -7.35 1.01 44.18
N ASN A 5 -6.80 -0.17 44.46
CA ASN A 5 -5.70 -0.75 43.67
C ASN A 5 -6.10 -1.11 42.23
N ARG A 6 -7.39 -1.42 41.97
CA ARG A 6 -7.86 -1.66 40.60
C ARG A 6 -7.95 -0.37 39.79
N ILE A 7 -8.30 0.75 40.42
CA ILE A 7 -8.41 2.04 39.73
C ILE A 7 -7.01 2.55 39.38
N GLU A 8 -6.04 2.48 40.29
CA GLU A 8 -4.63 2.83 40.00
C GLU A 8 -4.01 1.96 38.90
N GLN A 9 -4.26 0.64 38.89
CA GLN A 9 -3.80 -0.24 37.82
C GLN A 9 -4.41 0.08 36.44
N LEU A 10 -5.64 0.63 36.41
CA LEU A 10 -6.30 1.06 35.18
C LEU A 10 -5.85 2.46 34.75
N GLU A 11 -5.44 3.33 35.66
CA GLU A 11 -4.86 4.63 35.34
C GLU A 11 -3.49 4.51 34.64
N ASP A 12 -2.67 3.53 35.03
CA ASP A 12 -1.39 3.23 34.38
C ASP A 12 -1.55 2.70 32.94
N LEU A 13 -2.73 2.16 32.61
CA LEU A 13 -3.12 1.72 31.27
C LEU A 13 -3.75 2.85 30.44
N ARG A 14 -4.17 3.94 31.08
CA ARG A 14 -4.84 5.07 30.42
C ARG A 14 -3.88 5.91 29.55
N ASN A 15 -2.58 5.82 29.83
CA ASN A 15 -1.52 6.57 29.15
C ASN A 15 -0.69 5.72 28.16
N VAL A 16 -1.22 4.60 27.70
CA VAL A 16 -0.57 3.75 26.69
C VAL A 16 -1.02 4.22 25.30
N GLU A 17 -0.22 5.09 24.68
CA GLU A 17 -0.55 5.68 23.38
C GLU A 17 -0.42 4.67 22.22
N THR A 18 0.42 3.63 22.36
CA THR A 18 0.62 2.59 21.33
C THR A 18 0.82 1.19 21.91
N ASN A 19 0.43 0.17 21.14
CA ASN A 19 0.58 -1.26 21.52
C ASN A 19 2.04 -1.65 21.79
N ALA A 20 3.02 -1.00 21.15
CA ALA A 20 4.44 -1.28 21.33
C ALA A 20 4.90 -0.94 22.77
N ASP A 21 4.39 0.13 23.36
CA ASP A 21 4.73 0.52 24.72
C ASP A 21 4.11 -0.41 25.76
N PHE A 22 2.93 -0.95 25.47
CA PHE A 22 2.28 -1.98 26.30
C PHE A 22 3.16 -3.24 26.41
N TYR A 23 3.54 -3.85 25.28
CA TYR A 23 4.36 -5.06 25.27
C TYR A 23 5.76 -4.84 25.83
N LYS A 24 6.33 -3.64 25.65
CA LYS A 24 7.63 -3.27 26.21
C LYS A 24 7.57 -3.12 27.73
N LYS A 25 6.48 -2.55 28.28
CA LYS A 25 6.23 -2.48 29.73
C LYS A 25 5.91 -3.87 30.34
N LEU A 26 5.23 -4.74 29.58
CA LEU A 26 4.95 -6.12 29.96
C LEU A 26 6.24 -6.97 29.99
N ALA A 27 7.06 -6.90 28.94
CA ALA A 27 8.33 -7.61 28.82
C ALA A 27 9.41 -7.09 29.78
N ALA A 28 9.35 -5.81 30.15
CA ALA A 28 10.21 -5.23 31.19
C ALA A 28 9.80 -5.63 32.62
N GLY A 29 8.78 -6.48 32.79
CA GLY A 29 8.29 -6.95 34.09
C GLY A 29 7.59 -5.86 34.92
N LYS A 30 7.50 -4.61 34.44
CA LYS A 30 6.97 -3.48 35.22
C LYS A 30 5.46 -3.57 35.49
N ILE A 31 4.72 -4.38 34.73
CA ILE A 31 3.30 -4.67 34.98
C ILE A 31 3.12 -5.85 35.96
N ALA A 32 4.21 -6.57 36.30
CA ALA A 32 4.19 -7.77 37.14
C ALA A 32 5.22 -7.71 38.27
N VAL A 33 5.22 -6.65 39.08
CA VAL A 33 5.91 -6.69 40.39
C VAL A 33 5.04 -5.99 41.43
N ASN A 34 4.08 -6.72 42.00
CA ASN A 34 3.67 -6.59 43.39
C ASN A 34 2.78 -7.79 43.72
N GLY A 35 3.43 -8.89 44.11
CA GLY A 35 2.75 -10.14 44.47
C GLY A 35 1.91 -9.97 45.73
N SER A 36 0.59 -10.10 45.62
CA SER A 36 -0.25 -10.41 46.77
C SER A 36 -0.18 -11.91 47.03
N VAL A 37 0.56 -12.32 48.06
CA VAL A 37 0.57 -13.69 48.56
C VAL A 37 -0.83 -14.00 49.11
N SER A 38 -1.48 -15.04 48.59
CA SER A 38 -2.72 -15.57 49.16
C SER A 38 -2.41 -16.22 50.52
N PRO A 39 -3.25 -16.07 51.56
CA PRO A 39 -2.97 -16.58 52.91
C PRO A 39 -2.69 -18.09 52.99
N ASN A 40 -3.06 -18.87 51.98
CA ASN A 40 -2.94 -20.33 51.94
C ASN A 40 -1.82 -20.88 51.03
N GLY A 41 -0.86 -20.06 50.58
CA GLY A 41 0.34 -20.56 49.89
C GLY A 41 0.12 -21.20 48.51
N SER A 42 -1.10 -21.25 48.00
CA SER A 42 -1.39 -21.67 46.62
C SER A 42 -1.19 -20.50 45.66
N ALA A 43 -0.23 -20.60 44.73
CA ALA A 43 -0.08 -19.65 43.64
C ALA A 43 -1.35 -19.66 42.77
N GLN A 44 -2.09 -18.55 42.77
CA GLN A 44 -3.22 -18.38 41.85
C GLN A 44 -2.66 -17.88 40.50
N PRO A 45 -3.02 -18.51 39.36
CA PRO A 45 -2.62 -18.01 38.06
C PRO A 45 -3.23 -16.62 37.84
N TYR A 46 -2.38 -15.60 37.69
CA TYR A 46 -2.81 -14.23 37.45
C TYR A 46 -3.27 -14.09 35.99
N TYR A 47 -4.53 -13.71 35.78
CA TYR A 47 -5.04 -13.41 34.45
C TYR A 47 -4.67 -11.97 34.09
N ILE A 48 -3.67 -11.78 33.22
CA ILE A 48 -3.42 -10.48 32.59
C ILE A 48 -4.39 -10.38 31.42
N PRO A 49 -5.43 -9.53 31.46
CA PRO A 49 -6.19 -9.23 30.26
C PRO A 49 -5.24 -8.50 29.31
N VAL A 50 -4.67 -9.22 28.35
CA VAL A 50 -3.98 -8.60 27.22
C VAL A 50 -5.08 -7.90 26.43
N PRO A 51 -5.04 -6.57 26.24
CA PRO A 51 -5.96 -5.91 25.34
C PRO A 51 -5.79 -6.58 23.97
N ILE A 52 -6.81 -7.31 23.54
CA ILE A 52 -6.81 -7.89 22.21
C ILE A 52 -6.90 -6.69 21.27
N THR A 53 -5.78 -6.32 20.68
CA THR A 53 -5.75 -5.25 19.69
C THR A 53 -6.70 -5.66 18.56
N LEU A 54 -7.47 -4.73 17.99
CA LEU A 54 -8.38 -5.04 16.87
C LEU A 54 -7.62 -5.74 15.71
N LYS A 55 -6.33 -5.42 15.54
CA LYS A 55 -5.39 -6.05 14.60
C LYS A 55 -5.08 -7.52 14.90
N ALA A 56 -5.25 -7.98 16.14
CA ALA A 56 -5.13 -9.38 16.53
C ALA A 56 -6.44 -10.18 16.32
N GLN A 57 -7.56 -9.51 16.02
CA GLN A 57 -8.85 -10.15 15.70
C GLN A 57 -9.22 -10.10 14.22
N LEU A 58 -8.79 -9.05 13.53
CA LEU A 58 -9.04 -8.85 12.11
C LEU A 58 -7.79 -9.25 11.31
N GLY A 59 -7.97 -10.09 10.28
CA GLY A 59 -6.88 -10.50 9.39
C GLY A 59 -6.24 -9.33 8.64
N ASN A 60 -5.15 -9.58 7.94
CA ASN A 60 -4.43 -8.55 7.18
C ASN A 60 -5.02 -8.37 5.76
N PRO A 61 -5.71 -7.25 5.46
CA PRO A 61 -6.35 -7.05 4.17
C PRO A 61 -5.34 -6.59 3.10
N THR A 62 -4.16 -6.06 3.49
CA THR A 62 -3.12 -5.53 2.58
C THR A 62 -2.76 -6.52 1.46
N ALA A 63 -2.71 -7.82 1.74
CA ALA A 63 -2.30 -8.83 0.76
C ALA A 63 -3.21 -8.84 -0.48
N LEU A 64 -4.51 -8.68 -0.30
CA LEU A 64 -5.47 -8.63 -1.41
C LEU A 64 -5.23 -7.40 -2.29
N ALA A 65 -5.07 -6.21 -1.70
CA ALA A 65 -4.84 -5.01 -2.49
C ALA A 65 -3.48 -4.99 -3.19
N LEU A 66 -2.43 -5.55 -2.57
CA LEU A 66 -1.14 -5.69 -3.26
C LEU A 66 -1.21 -6.70 -4.41
N GLY A 67 -2.01 -7.76 -4.27
CA GLY A 67 -2.29 -8.68 -5.37
C GLY A 67 -3.06 -7.99 -6.49
N ALA A 68 -4.10 -7.23 -6.15
CA ALA A 68 -4.89 -6.47 -7.10
C ALA A 68 -4.05 -5.44 -7.87
N PHE A 69 -3.20 -4.69 -7.16
CA PHE A 69 -2.21 -3.78 -7.72
C PHE A 69 -1.23 -4.53 -8.64
N ALA A 70 -0.62 -5.61 -8.16
CA ALA A 70 0.39 -6.36 -8.89
C ALA A 70 -0.19 -6.94 -10.19
N THR A 71 -1.38 -7.55 -10.13
CA THR A 71 -2.07 -8.10 -11.30
C THR A 71 -2.39 -7.01 -12.31
N THR A 72 -3.06 -5.94 -11.89
CA THR A 72 -3.50 -4.87 -12.78
C THR A 72 -2.31 -4.11 -13.40
N LEU A 73 -1.27 -3.82 -12.63
CA LEU A 73 -0.09 -3.13 -13.15
C LEU A 73 0.71 -4.03 -14.09
N THR A 74 0.82 -5.32 -13.78
CA THR A 74 1.53 -6.29 -14.62
C THR A 74 0.81 -6.48 -15.95
N THR A 75 -0.52 -6.62 -15.97
CA THR A 75 -1.27 -6.75 -17.22
C THR A 75 -1.19 -5.49 -18.08
N LEU A 76 -1.30 -4.30 -17.46
CA LEU A 76 -1.04 -3.03 -18.14
C LEU A 76 0.39 -2.96 -18.71
N SER A 77 1.40 -3.40 -17.96
CA SER A 77 2.79 -3.38 -18.40
C SER A 77 3.02 -4.20 -19.68
N PHE A 78 2.29 -5.30 -19.86
CA PHE A 78 2.37 -6.13 -21.06
C PHE A 78 1.94 -5.35 -22.31
N ALA A 79 0.86 -4.58 -22.21
CA ALA A 79 0.43 -3.70 -23.32
C ALA A 79 1.39 -2.53 -23.55
N LEU A 80 1.96 -1.95 -22.50
CA LEU A 80 2.91 -0.84 -22.63
C LEU A 80 4.21 -1.28 -23.33
N ILE A 81 4.69 -2.49 -23.02
CA ILE A 81 5.88 -3.10 -23.65
C ILE A 81 5.57 -3.57 -25.08
N GLY A 82 4.31 -3.86 -25.41
CA GLY A 82 3.94 -4.48 -26.68
C GLY A 82 4.13 -5.99 -26.70
N TRP A 83 4.10 -6.63 -25.52
CA TRP A 83 4.40 -8.05 -25.41
C TRP A 83 3.34 -8.87 -26.16
N ARG A 84 3.79 -9.83 -26.99
CA ARG A 84 2.94 -10.63 -27.88
C ARG A 84 2.13 -9.78 -28.88
N GLY A 85 2.61 -8.57 -29.19
CA GLY A 85 1.93 -7.66 -30.13
C GLY A 85 0.69 -6.98 -29.55
N VAL A 86 0.43 -7.10 -28.25
CA VAL A 86 -0.69 -6.43 -27.58
C VAL A 86 -0.27 -5.01 -27.21
N SER A 87 -1.02 -4.01 -27.69
CA SER A 87 -0.81 -2.59 -27.37
C SER A 87 -2.07 -1.87 -26.89
N ILE A 88 -3.23 -2.51 -27.04
CA ILE A 88 -4.54 -1.99 -26.64
C ILE A 88 -4.84 -2.41 -25.21
N THR A 89 -5.13 -1.45 -24.34
CA THR A 89 -5.34 -1.68 -22.90
C THR A 89 -6.78 -2.06 -22.53
N ASN A 90 -7.72 -2.00 -23.48
CA ASN A 90 -9.15 -2.20 -23.22
C ASN A 90 -9.48 -3.61 -22.68
N ALA A 91 -8.68 -4.62 -23.02
CA ALA A 91 -8.82 -5.96 -22.45
C ALA A 91 -8.65 -5.98 -20.92
N PHE A 92 -7.96 -4.99 -20.34
CA PHE A 92 -7.68 -4.88 -18.91
C PHE A 92 -8.63 -3.92 -18.18
N ILE A 93 -9.69 -3.44 -18.83
CA ILE A 93 -10.75 -2.64 -18.16
C ILE A 93 -11.37 -3.41 -16.98
N GLY A 94 -11.49 -4.74 -17.11
CA GLY A 94 -11.91 -5.61 -16.00
C GLY A 94 -10.99 -5.52 -14.78
N ASP A 95 -9.67 -5.45 -15.01
CA ASP A 95 -8.69 -5.27 -13.94
C ASP A 95 -8.80 -3.86 -13.35
N PHE A 96 -8.96 -2.83 -14.18
CA PHE A 96 -9.06 -1.44 -13.71
C PHE A 96 -10.27 -1.19 -12.81
N PHE A 97 -11.45 -1.69 -13.17
CA PHE A 97 -12.64 -1.50 -12.36
C PHE A 97 -12.82 -2.58 -11.29
N GLY A 98 -12.75 -3.86 -11.68
CA GLY A 98 -13.09 -4.97 -10.80
C GLY A 98 -11.98 -5.27 -9.80
N VAL A 99 -10.77 -5.49 -10.29
CA VAL A 99 -9.65 -5.96 -9.47
C VAL A 99 -9.04 -4.80 -8.67
N ALA A 100 -8.48 -3.80 -9.34
CA ALA A 100 -7.84 -2.68 -8.67
C ALA A 100 -8.85 -1.67 -8.13
N GLY A 101 -9.77 -1.16 -8.96
CA GLY A 101 -10.71 -0.11 -8.57
C GLY A 101 -11.52 -0.47 -7.32
N ILE A 102 -12.40 -1.46 -7.46
CA ILE A 102 -13.27 -1.92 -6.37
C ILE A 102 -12.45 -2.66 -5.31
N GLY A 103 -11.63 -3.63 -5.72
CA GLY A 103 -10.89 -4.47 -4.78
C GLY A 103 -9.96 -3.68 -3.85
N MET A 104 -9.18 -2.72 -4.37
CA MET A 104 -8.30 -1.91 -3.53
C MET A 104 -9.07 -0.91 -2.67
N LEU A 105 -10.15 -0.29 -3.19
CA LEU A 105 -10.96 0.64 -2.39
C LEU A 105 -11.63 -0.04 -1.21
N ILE A 106 -12.19 -1.25 -1.39
CA ILE A 106 -12.76 -2.05 -0.30
C ILE A 106 -11.67 -2.39 0.72
N THR A 107 -10.53 -2.88 0.24
CA THR A 107 -9.40 -3.24 1.10
C THR A 107 -8.90 -2.05 1.92
N ALA A 108 -8.83 -0.87 1.32
CA ALA A 108 -8.41 0.35 2.00
C ALA A 108 -9.30 0.68 3.20
N GLN A 109 -10.63 0.49 3.09
CA GLN A 109 -11.53 0.75 4.21
C GLN A 109 -11.20 -0.12 5.44
N TRP A 110 -10.72 -1.34 5.21
CA TRP A 110 -10.27 -2.21 6.30
C TRP A 110 -8.91 -1.79 6.86
N GLU A 111 -8.01 -1.19 6.07
CA GLU A 111 -6.75 -0.63 6.58
C GLU A 111 -6.98 0.54 7.55
N ILE A 112 -7.94 1.44 7.27
CA ILE A 112 -8.25 2.53 8.20
C ILE A 112 -8.90 2.02 9.49
N VAL A 113 -9.72 0.97 9.41
CA VAL A 113 -10.26 0.26 10.60
C VAL A 113 -9.13 -0.33 11.45
N LEU A 114 -8.08 -0.85 10.81
CA LEU A 114 -6.86 -1.33 11.48
C LEU A 114 -5.93 -0.20 11.98
N GLY A 115 -6.28 1.06 11.76
CA GLY A 115 -5.48 2.23 12.14
C GLY A 115 -4.30 2.52 11.22
N ASN A 116 -4.21 1.86 10.05
CA ASN A 116 -3.14 2.03 9.08
C ASN A 116 -3.49 3.14 8.07
N THR A 117 -3.36 4.39 8.51
CA THR A 117 -3.68 5.57 7.68
C THR A 117 -2.83 5.62 6.40
N TYR A 118 -1.54 5.27 6.49
CA TYR A 118 -0.66 5.28 5.33
C TYR A 118 -1.14 4.30 4.25
N ALA A 119 -1.41 3.04 4.62
CA ALA A 119 -1.92 2.06 3.65
C ALA A 119 -3.32 2.45 3.15
N TYR A 120 -4.22 2.94 4.01
CA TYR A 120 -5.52 3.46 3.56
C TYR A 120 -5.37 4.49 2.45
N THR A 121 -4.52 5.49 2.64
CA THR A 121 -4.32 6.56 1.64
C THR A 121 -3.71 6.02 0.36
N VAL A 122 -2.67 5.19 0.44
CA VAL A 122 -2.01 4.59 -0.73
C VAL A 122 -3.01 3.72 -1.51
N LEU A 123 -3.64 2.75 -0.85
CA LEU A 123 -4.53 1.80 -1.50
C LEU A 123 -5.75 2.48 -2.12
N SER A 124 -6.32 3.47 -1.41
CA SER A 124 -7.41 4.27 -1.96
C SER A 124 -6.97 5.06 -3.18
N ALA A 125 -5.81 5.72 -3.12
CA ALA A 125 -5.27 6.51 -4.21
C ALA A 125 -5.03 5.65 -5.47
N PHE A 126 -4.38 4.49 -5.33
CA PHE A 126 -4.17 3.59 -6.47
C PHE A 126 -5.48 2.99 -7.00
N GLY A 127 -6.41 2.60 -6.13
CA GLY A 127 -7.73 2.14 -6.55
C GLY A 127 -8.48 3.21 -7.38
N LEU A 128 -8.46 4.46 -6.92
CA LEU A 128 -9.06 5.59 -7.63
C LEU A 128 -8.31 5.95 -8.92
N PHE A 129 -6.98 5.83 -8.94
CA PHE A 129 -6.20 5.99 -10.17
C PHE A 129 -6.63 4.97 -11.22
N TYR A 130 -6.69 3.67 -10.88
CA TYR A 130 -7.07 2.64 -11.83
C TYR A 130 -8.52 2.78 -12.28
N ALA A 131 -9.45 3.07 -11.36
CA ALA A 131 -10.84 3.35 -11.74
C ALA A 131 -10.93 4.58 -12.66
N GLY A 132 -10.24 5.67 -12.32
CA GLY A 132 -10.17 6.90 -13.12
C GLY A 132 -9.60 6.64 -14.52
N PHE A 133 -8.51 5.89 -14.63
CA PHE A 133 -7.93 5.51 -15.90
C PHE A 133 -8.87 4.58 -16.70
N GLY A 134 -9.55 3.66 -16.01
CA GLY A 134 -10.61 2.82 -16.58
C GLY A 134 -11.74 3.64 -17.20
N PHE A 135 -12.21 4.69 -16.52
CA PHE A 135 -13.22 5.61 -17.04
C PHE A 135 -12.74 6.33 -18.31
N ILE A 136 -11.48 6.78 -18.33
CA ILE A 136 -10.89 7.49 -19.47
C ILE A 136 -10.85 6.60 -20.72
N ILE A 137 -10.39 5.35 -20.60
CA ILE A 137 -10.16 4.48 -21.76
C ILE A 137 -11.39 3.68 -22.20
N THR A 138 -12.41 3.59 -21.35
CA THR A 138 -13.62 2.81 -21.64
C THR A 138 -14.52 3.60 -22.61
N PRO A 139 -14.76 3.11 -23.84
CA PRO A 139 -15.43 3.91 -24.88
C PRO A 139 -16.81 4.42 -24.51
N SER A 140 -17.56 3.68 -23.69
CA SER A 140 -18.94 4.04 -23.30
C SER A 140 -19.04 5.29 -22.44
N PHE A 141 -17.96 5.71 -21.76
CA PHE A 141 -17.96 6.98 -21.01
C PHE A 141 -17.69 8.20 -21.91
N GLY A 142 -17.35 7.99 -23.18
CA GLY A 142 -17.27 9.08 -24.17
C GLY A 142 -16.13 10.09 -23.96
N VAL A 143 -15.18 9.81 -23.07
CA VAL A 143 -14.08 10.75 -22.75
C VAL A 143 -13.28 11.09 -24.01
N ALA A 144 -12.74 10.09 -24.72
CA ALA A 144 -12.00 10.33 -25.95
C ALA A 144 -12.86 11.01 -27.05
N ALA A 145 -14.16 10.69 -27.12
CA ALA A 145 -15.07 11.29 -28.10
C ALA A 145 -15.27 12.79 -27.86
N ALA A 146 -15.25 13.25 -26.61
CA ALA A 146 -15.35 14.66 -26.26
C ALA A 146 -14.18 15.50 -26.82
N TYR A 147 -13.03 14.87 -27.05
CA TYR A 147 -11.84 15.48 -27.66
C TYR A 147 -11.71 15.19 -29.17
N GLY A 148 -12.76 14.64 -29.81
CA GLY A 148 -12.73 14.27 -31.24
C GLY A 148 -11.93 13.00 -31.57
N GLY A 149 -11.58 12.19 -30.57
CA GLY A 149 -10.90 10.90 -30.73
C GLY A 149 -9.67 10.74 -29.83
N ALA A 150 -9.21 9.49 -29.67
CA ALA A 150 -8.04 9.16 -28.84
C ALA A 150 -6.70 9.60 -29.44
N ASP A 151 -6.68 9.96 -30.73
CA ASP A 151 -5.50 10.45 -31.44
C ASP A 151 -5.38 11.97 -31.43
N SER A 152 -6.33 12.68 -30.81
CA SER A 152 -6.28 14.15 -30.75
C SER A 152 -5.17 14.63 -29.82
N VAL A 153 -4.59 15.78 -30.18
CA VAL A 153 -3.53 16.45 -29.40
C VAL A 153 -4.01 16.77 -27.99
N GLU A 154 -5.22 17.31 -27.88
CA GLU A 154 -5.79 17.71 -26.60
C GLU A 154 -6.06 16.52 -25.69
N TYR A 155 -6.59 15.40 -26.21
CA TYR A 155 -6.81 14.18 -25.42
C TYR A 155 -5.51 13.63 -24.85
N ASN A 156 -4.48 13.47 -25.69
CA ASN A 156 -3.21 12.90 -25.25
C ASN A 156 -2.51 13.79 -24.23
N ASN A 157 -2.55 15.12 -24.41
CA ASN A 157 -2.06 16.06 -23.40
C ASN A 157 -2.84 15.96 -22.09
N ALA A 158 -4.17 15.88 -22.14
CA ALA A 158 -5.01 15.72 -20.94
C ALA A 158 -4.71 14.41 -20.18
N VAL A 159 -4.57 13.29 -20.89
CA VAL A 159 -4.19 11.99 -20.27
C VAL A 159 -2.76 12.04 -19.74
N GLY A 160 -1.84 12.68 -20.48
CA GLY A 160 -0.47 12.92 -20.02
C GLY A 160 -0.43 13.69 -18.70
N PHE A 161 -1.22 14.76 -18.58
CA PHE A 161 -1.34 15.53 -17.33
C PHE A 161 -2.01 14.74 -16.20
N PHE A 162 -3.04 13.95 -16.51
CA PHE A 162 -3.67 13.06 -15.53
C PHE A 162 -2.62 12.14 -14.90
N VAL A 163 -1.87 11.38 -15.70
CA VAL A 163 -0.83 10.46 -15.20
C VAL A 163 0.30 11.23 -14.50
N LEU A 164 0.66 12.42 -14.99
CA LEU A 164 1.69 13.26 -14.36
C LEU A 164 1.29 13.64 -12.93
N MET A 165 0.03 14.05 -12.72
CA MET A 165 -0.41 14.45 -11.38
C MET A 165 -0.46 13.27 -10.40
N TRP A 166 -0.82 12.09 -10.88
CA TRP A 166 -0.69 10.86 -10.09
C TRP A 166 0.76 10.50 -9.79
N SER A 167 1.69 10.82 -10.70
CA SER A 167 3.13 10.69 -10.47
C SER A 167 3.60 11.61 -9.33
N VAL A 168 3.10 12.85 -9.26
CA VAL A 168 3.40 13.77 -8.15
C VAL A 168 2.86 13.21 -6.83
N PHE A 169 1.65 12.65 -6.83
CA PHE A 169 1.09 12.05 -5.62
C PHE A 169 1.89 10.81 -5.18
N ASN A 170 2.29 9.96 -6.12
CA ASN A 170 3.13 8.79 -5.83
C ASN A 170 4.49 9.17 -5.23
N LEU A 171 5.05 10.33 -5.59
CA LEU A 171 6.31 10.79 -4.99
C LEU A 171 6.18 10.98 -3.48
N LEU A 172 5.02 11.43 -3.00
CA LEU A 172 4.74 11.55 -1.56
C LEU A 172 4.68 10.17 -0.90
N PHE A 173 4.12 9.16 -1.58
CA PHE A 173 4.13 7.77 -1.11
C PHE A 173 5.54 7.20 -1.09
N LEU A 174 6.35 7.46 -2.12
CA LEU A 174 7.75 7.03 -2.14
C LEU A 174 8.50 7.56 -0.91
N ILE A 175 8.38 8.85 -0.61
CA ILE A 175 9.00 9.45 0.59
C ILE A 175 8.43 8.84 1.87
N GLY A 176 7.10 8.70 1.96
CA GLY A 176 6.43 8.10 3.11
C GLY A 176 6.75 6.62 3.32
N SER A 177 7.22 5.92 2.29
CA SER A 177 7.60 4.51 2.34
C SER A 177 9.00 4.26 2.89
N LEU A 178 9.86 5.28 2.93
CA LEU A 178 11.26 5.14 3.36
C LEU A 178 11.42 4.47 4.74
N PRO A 179 10.55 4.69 5.73
CA PRO A 179 10.62 4.01 7.02
C PRO A 179 10.05 2.59 7.05
N LEU A 180 9.46 2.08 5.95
CA LEU A 180 8.75 0.81 5.93
C LEU A 180 9.70 -0.37 5.66
N ASN A 181 10.01 -0.62 4.39
CA ASN A 181 10.97 -1.64 3.96
C ASN A 181 11.39 -1.41 2.50
N LEU A 182 12.48 -2.06 2.08
CA LEU A 182 13.05 -1.93 0.74
C LEU A 182 12.10 -2.36 -0.39
N VAL A 183 11.20 -3.32 -0.13
CA VAL A 183 10.24 -3.78 -1.14
C VAL A 183 9.22 -2.68 -1.47
N TYR A 184 8.63 -2.05 -0.46
CA TYR A 184 7.70 -0.93 -0.68
C TYR A 184 8.40 0.27 -1.32
N ILE A 185 9.62 0.60 -0.90
CA ILE A 185 10.42 1.65 -1.53
C ILE A 185 10.64 1.32 -3.02
N GLY A 186 11.01 0.08 -3.32
CA GLY A 186 11.17 -0.41 -4.70
C GLY A 186 9.90 -0.31 -5.53
N ILE A 187 8.75 -0.67 -4.97
CA ILE A 187 7.43 -0.52 -5.62
C ILE A 187 7.20 0.95 -5.98
N PHE A 188 7.21 1.86 -4.99
CA PHE A 188 6.90 3.27 -5.28
C PHE A 188 7.93 3.93 -6.18
N LEU A 189 9.21 3.54 -6.12
CA LEU A 189 10.25 4.05 -7.01
C LEU A 189 10.03 3.62 -8.45
N THR A 190 9.72 2.34 -8.66
CA THR A 190 9.45 1.82 -10.01
C THR A 190 8.13 2.34 -10.56
N VAL A 191 7.09 2.51 -9.74
CA VAL A 191 5.86 3.24 -10.12
C VAL A 191 6.17 4.69 -10.48
N GLN A 192 7.01 5.38 -9.70
CA GLN A 192 7.38 6.78 -9.95
C GLN A 192 7.97 6.95 -11.35
N LEU A 193 8.91 6.07 -11.70
CA LEU A 193 9.53 6.06 -13.02
C LEU A 193 8.52 5.69 -14.10
N ALA A 194 7.68 4.67 -13.87
CA ALA A 194 6.65 4.27 -14.80
C ALA A 194 5.67 5.41 -15.11
N PHE A 195 5.06 6.05 -14.11
CA PHE A 195 4.07 7.10 -14.31
C PHE A 195 4.67 8.34 -15.00
N THR A 196 5.87 8.75 -14.58
CA THR A 196 6.57 9.87 -15.20
C THR A 196 6.86 9.61 -16.67
N LEU A 197 7.33 8.40 -17.01
CA LEU A 197 7.64 8.02 -18.39
C LEU A 197 6.37 7.78 -19.22
N VAL A 198 5.31 7.20 -18.66
CA VAL A 198 4.01 7.09 -19.36
C VAL A 198 3.50 8.47 -19.73
N SER A 199 3.49 9.42 -18.79
CA SER A 199 3.10 10.81 -19.05
C SER A 199 3.96 11.44 -20.14
N ALA A 200 5.29 11.32 -20.05
CA ALA A 200 6.19 11.81 -21.09
C ALA A 200 5.92 11.18 -22.46
N SER A 201 5.55 9.89 -22.51
CA SER A 201 5.21 9.23 -23.78
C SER A 201 3.98 9.82 -24.46
N TYR A 202 2.96 10.24 -23.69
CA TYR A 202 1.80 10.93 -24.23
C TYR A 202 2.19 12.27 -24.86
N PHE A 203 2.99 13.08 -24.16
CA PHE A 203 3.46 14.38 -24.68
C PHE A 203 4.36 14.21 -25.92
N LEU A 204 5.32 13.28 -25.89
CA LEU A 204 6.21 13.02 -27.02
C LEU A 204 5.47 12.55 -28.27
N THR A 205 4.35 11.82 -28.09
CA THR A 205 3.53 11.40 -29.23
C THR A 205 2.94 12.62 -29.94
N MET A 206 2.49 13.62 -29.17
CA MET A 206 1.90 14.85 -29.70
C MET A 206 2.94 15.85 -30.21
N ASP A 207 4.18 15.79 -29.72
CA ASP A 207 5.32 16.52 -30.28
C ASP A 207 5.82 15.97 -31.63
N GLY A 208 5.16 14.94 -32.19
CA GLY A 208 5.58 14.28 -33.43
C GLY A 208 6.82 13.38 -33.28
N LYS A 209 7.27 13.10 -32.05
CA LYS A 209 8.47 12.30 -31.74
C LYS A 209 8.12 10.82 -31.56
N ALA A 210 7.43 10.22 -32.53
CA ALA A 210 6.83 8.90 -32.42
C ALA A 210 7.79 7.76 -32.00
N SER A 211 9.03 7.77 -32.53
CA SER A 211 10.05 6.77 -32.17
C SER A 211 10.48 6.87 -30.70
N GLN A 212 10.69 8.11 -30.21
CA GLN A 212 11.05 8.38 -28.82
C GLN A 212 9.87 8.07 -27.89
N ALA A 213 8.65 8.49 -28.27
CA ALA A 213 7.44 8.18 -27.52
C ALA A 213 7.27 6.67 -27.31
N LYS A 214 7.47 5.88 -28.37
CA LYS A 214 7.43 4.42 -28.30
C LYS A 214 8.49 3.86 -27.35
N ALA A 215 9.75 4.31 -27.48
CA ALA A 215 10.84 3.85 -26.63
C ALA A 215 10.56 4.16 -25.16
N VAL A 216 10.18 5.40 -24.85
CA VAL A 216 9.82 5.85 -23.50
C VAL A 216 8.64 5.06 -22.94
N LYS A 217 7.61 4.78 -23.75
CA LYS A 217 6.46 3.96 -23.34
C LYS A 217 6.85 2.53 -22.98
N VAL A 218 7.73 1.91 -23.76
CA VAL A 218 8.26 0.56 -23.47
C VAL A 218 9.08 0.58 -22.18
N THR A 219 9.94 1.57 -21.98
CA THR A 219 10.71 1.72 -20.73
C THR A 219 9.79 1.92 -19.53
N ALA A 220 8.74 2.73 -19.69
CA ALA A 220 7.72 2.90 -18.65
C ALA A 220 7.03 1.57 -18.30
N GLY A 221 6.68 0.79 -19.31
CA GLY A 221 6.15 -0.57 -19.15
C GLY A 221 7.10 -1.50 -18.40
N ALA A 222 8.41 -1.44 -18.66
CA ALA A 222 9.39 -2.25 -17.95
C ALA A 222 9.45 -1.91 -16.44
N PHE A 223 9.39 -0.62 -16.08
CA PHE A 223 9.30 -0.22 -14.67
C PHE A 223 7.98 -0.63 -14.02
N ALA A 224 6.85 -0.49 -14.74
CA ALA A 224 5.55 -0.98 -14.27
C ALA A 224 5.57 -2.49 -14.02
N PHE A 225 6.19 -3.26 -14.92
CA PHE A 225 6.38 -4.71 -14.75
C PHE A 225 7.22 -5.03 -13.51
N ALA A 226 8.35 -4.35 -13.33
CA ALA A 226 9.20 -4.52 -12.16
C ALA A 226 8.45 -4.23 -10.86
N SER A 227 7.64 -3.17 -10.83
CA SER A 227 6.77 -2.86 -9.70
C SER A 227 5.73 -3.96 -9.44
N GLY A 228 5.14 -4.51 -10.50
CA GLY A 228 4.19 -5.62 -10.38
C GLY A 228 4.83 -6.86 -9.76
N MET A 229 6.06 -7.19 -10.17
CA MET A 229 6.82 -8.31 -9.58
C MET A 229 7.15 -8.08 -8.10
N LEU A 230 7.54 -6.87 -7.73
CA LEU A 230 7.74 -6.51 -6.32
C LEU A 230 6.42 -6.57 -5.53
N GLY A 231 5.30 -6.20 -6.15
CA GLY A 231 3.96 -6.38 -5.59
C GLY A 231 3.66 -7.85 -5.30
N TYR A 232 3.87 -8.75 -6.25
CA TYR A 232 3.70 -10.19 -6.04
C TYR A 232 4.65 -10.73 -4.96
N TYR A 233 5.89 -10.23 -4.89
CA TYR A 233 6.81 -10.58 -3.81
C TYR A 233 6.26 -10.17 -2.43
N ALA A 234 5.69 -8.97 -2.31
CA ALA A 234 5.06 -8.51 -1.09
C ALA A 234 3.83 -9.36 -0.70
N VAL A 235 3.01 -9.75 -1.68
CA VAL A 235 1.89 -10.69 -1.48
C VAL A 235 2.39 -12.04 -0.96
N ALA A 236 3.40 -12.61 -1.62
CA ALA A 236 4.00 -13.88 -1.20
C ALA A 236 4.53 -13.80 0.23
N ASN A 237 5.21 -12.71 0.60
CA ASN A 237 5.64 -12.47 1.98
C ASN A 237 4.47 -12.45 2.97
N LEU A 238 3.42 -11.70 2.69
CA LEU A 238 2.27 -11.60 3.59
C LEU A 238 1.54 -12.94 3.74
N MET A 239 1.26 -13.63 2.62
CA MET A 239 0.53 -14.89 2.64
C MET A 239 1.34 -16.04 3.25
N CYS A 240 2.63 -16.16 2.93
CA CYS A 240 3.48 -17.19 3.54
C CYS A 240 3.73 -16.94 5.02
N SER A 241 3.81 -15.67 5.45
CA SER A 241 3.96 -15.35 6.87
C SER A 241 2.72 -15.80 7.66
N GLU A 242 1.53 -15.59 7.10
CA GLU A 242 0.26 -15.97 7.74
C GLU A 242 0.00 -17.49 7.68
N ALA A 243 0.13 -18.08 6.50
CA ALA A 243 -0.27 -19.48 6.27
C ALA A 243 0.83 -20.49 6.63
N LEU A 244 2.10 -20.12 6.44
CA LEU A 244 3.24 -21.03 6.56
C LEU A 244 4.20 -20.67 7.70
N ASN A 245 3.94 -19.57 8.43
CA ASN A 245 4.87 -19.01 9.42
C ASN A 245 6.28 -18.77 8.85
N PHE A 246 6.36 -18.45 7.55
CA PHE A 246 7.59 -18.19 6.82
C PHE A 246 7.53 -16.82 6.14
N SER A 247 8.49 -15.96 6.46
CA SER A 247 8.60 -14.61 5.88
C SER A 247 9.79 -14.51 4.95
N PHE A 248 9.60 -13.88 3.80
CA PHE A 248 10.67 -13.53 2.88
C PHE A 248 11.43 -12.27 3.36
N PRO A 249 12.72 -12.10 2.99
CA PRO A 249 13.50 -10.93 3.40
C PRO A 249 13.03 -9.64 2.70
N VAL A 250 12.31 -8.78 3.43
CA VAL A 250 11.80 -7.51 2.89
C VAL A 250 12.73 -6.30 3.08
N GLY A 251 13.77 -6.43 3.90
CA GLY A 251 14.71 -5.34 4.20
C GLY A 251 14.09 -4.21 5.01
N ASP A 252 13.89 -4.41 6.31
CA ASP A 252 13.34 -3.40 7.23
C ASP A 252 14.28 -2.19 7.35
N THR A 253 13.75 -1.01 7.00
CA THR A 253 14.46 0.27 7.03
C THR A 253 14.08 1.14 8.23
N SER A 254 13.07 0.74 9.02
CA SER A 254 12.53 1.53 10.15
C SER A 254 13.61 1.94 11.17
N ARG A 255 14.66 1.13 11.29
CA ARG A 255 15.81 1.37 12.19
C ARG A 255 16.51 2.69 11.93
N TYR A 256 16.56 3.14 10.67
CA TYR A 256 17.20 4.41 10.29
C TYR A 256 16.33 5.63 10.60
N PHE A 257 15.03 5.43 10.81
CA PHE A 257 14.04 6.49 11.02
C PHE A 257 13.54 6.57 12.47
N ARG A 258 14.00 5.67 13.35
CA ARG A 258 13.63 5.69 14.77
C ARG A 258 14.26 6.90 15.45
N LYS A 259 13.45 7.91 15.79
CA LYS A 259 13.89 9.01 16.68
C LYS A 259 14.40 8.40 17.99
N ARG A 260 15.59 8.78 18.44
CA ARG A 260 15.98 8.59 19.85
C ARG A 260 14.98 9.38 20.68
N SER A 261 14.10 8.72 21.41
CA SER A 261 13.37 9.36 22.49
C SER A 261 14.43 9.81 23.49
N GLU A 262 14.65 11.11 23.57
CA GLU A 262 15.31 11.71 24.72
C GLU A 262 14.49 11.34 25.94
N THR A 263 15.16 10.61 26.82
CA THR A 263 14.62 10.22 28.12
C THR A 263 14.72 11.50 28.96
N VAL A 264 13.60 12.21 29.10
CA VAL A 264 13.44 13.27 30.11
C VAL A 264 12.77 12.66 31.31
#